data_AF-A0A350YLB2-F1
#
_entry.id   AF-A0A350YLB2-F1
#
_cell.length_a   1.000
_cell.length_b   1.000
_cell.length_c   1.000
_cell.angle_alpha   90.00
_cell.angle_beta   90.00
_cell.angle_gamma   90.00
#
_symmetry.space_group_name_H-M   'P 1'
#
loop_
_entity.id
_entity.type
_entity.pdbx_description
1 polymer ?
#
loop_
_entity_poly.entity_id
_entity_poly.type
_entity_poly.pdbx_seq_one_letter_code
_entity_poly.pdbx_strand_id
1 'polypeptide(L)'
;MKQPKKTKMKKGILALLLFAFCAIFTATGQTNSTNATHTGKWKFEAPYAPEGFNTGTIDVKFAEDKYTTSISFTTSGYTLAGEKAKVEKDTLSFTVFVEGQEVVVYLRPDTEKKMTGKAVYFEGDIPLTLTKQEAAN
;
A
#
# COMPACT_ATOMS: atom_id res chain seq x y z
N MET A 1 26.17 43.37 -69.19
CA MET A 1 26.88 43.54 -67.90
C MET A 1 26.26 44.70 -67.13
N LYS A 2 25.65 44.43 -65.96
CA LYS A 2 25.57 45.34 -64.80
C LYS A 2 25.05 44.53 -63.61
N GLN A 3 25.95 44.27 -62.66
CA GLN A 3 25.63 43.69 -61.36
C GLN A 3 24.90 44.72 -60.48
N PRO A 4 24.13 44.27 -59.47
CA PRO A 4 23.16 45.06 -58.71
C PRO A 4 23.75 45.86 -57.53
N LYS A 5 22.97 46.84 -57.08
CA LYS A 5 23.18 47.69 -55.89
C LYS A 5 23.30 46.85 -54.61
N LYS A 6 24.28 47.23 -53.77
CA LYS A 6 24.46 46.74 -52.39
C LYS A 6 23.31 47.20 -51.50
N THR A 7 22.71 46.27 -50.75
CA THR A 7 21.95 46.60 -49.53
C THR A 7 22.45 45.74 -48.38
N LYS A 8 22.87 46.42 -47.31
CA LYS A 8 23.35 45.85 -46.03
C LYS A 8 22.21 45.13 -45.31
N MET A 9 22.47 43.93 -44.79
CA MET A 9 21.79 43.41 -43.60
C MET A 9 22.83 42.86 -42.63
N LYS A 10 22.84 43.45 -41.43
CA LYS A 10 23.67 43.05 -40.29
C LYS A 10 23.13 41.69 -39.79
N LYS A 11 23.86 40.60 -40.02
CA LYS A 11 23.55 39.30 -39.39
C LYS A 11 24.18 39.30 -38.00
N GLY A 12 23.48 39.98 -37.09
CA GLY A 12 23.76 39.92 -35.67
C GLY A 12 23.33 38.55 -35.14
N ILE A 13 24.29 37.89 -34.51
CA ILE A 13 24.14 36.76 -33.59
C ILE A 13 22.87 36.93 -32.75
N LEU A 14 21.92 36.01 -32.90
CA LEU A 14 20.87 35.80 -31.91
C LEU A 14 21.00 34.37 -31.38
N ALA A 15 22.04 34.22 -30.58
CA ALA A 15 22.26 33.06 -29.74
C ALA A 15 21.23 33.01 -28.61
N LEU A 16 20.92 31.79 -28.19
CA LEU A 16 20.63 31.44 -26.80
C LEU A 16 19.29 31.91 -26.22
N LEU A 17 18.20 31.26 -26.63
CA LEU A 17 16.92 31.27 -25.91
C LEU A 17 16.37 29.84 -25.84
N LEU A 18 17.20 28.93 -25.31
CA LEU A 18 16.88 27.52 -25.04
C LEU A 18 17.07 27.20 -23.54
N PHE A 19 16.63 28.12 -22.68
CA PHE A 19 16.55 27.93 -21.24
C PHE A 19 15.11 28.17 -20.81
N ALA A 20 14.61 27.32 -19.91
CA ALA A 20 13.24 27.30 -19.37
C ALA A 20 12.21 26.49 -20.18
N PHE A 21 12.53 25.23 -20.52
CA PHE A 21 11.51 24.19 -20.56
C PHE A 21 11.55 23.43 -19.24
N CYS A 22 10.77 23.94 -18.28
CA CYS A 22 10.00 23.14 -17.35
C CYS A 22 10.74 21.96 -16.69
N ALA A 23 11.67 22.25 -15.78
CA ALA A 23 11.94 21.38 -14.65
C ALA A 23 10.72 21.41 -13.71
N ILE A 24 9.63 20.80 -14.15
CA ILE A 24 8.47 20.58 -13.29
C ILE A 24 8.91 19.47 -12.34
N PHE A 25 9.20 19.89 -11.12
CA PHE A 25 9.22 19.03 -9.95
C PHE A 25 8.08 18.01 -10.05
N THR A 26 8.44 16.74 -10.19
CA THR A 26 7.71 15.69 -9.49
C THR A 26 8.74 14.97 -8.64
N ALA A 27 9.00 15.56 -7.47
CA ALA A 27 9.45 14.77 -6.33
C ALA A 27 8.36 13.71 -6.12
N THR A 28 8.57 12.51 -6.67
CA THR A 28 7.73 11.36 -6.39
C THR A 28 7.75 11.15 -4.88
N GLY A 29 6.57 11.20 -4.29
CA GLY A 29 6.35 11.50 -2.89
C GLY A 29 7.16 10.65 -1.92
N GLN A 30 7.78 11.32 -0.94
CA GLN A 30 8.02 10.72 0.35
C GLN A 30 6.66 10.61 1.09
N THR A 31 5.85 9.64 0.70
CA THR A 31 4.64 9.20 1.44
C THR A 31 4.86 7.79 1.96
N ASN A 32 6.00 7.53 2.60
CA ASN A 32 6.44 6.16 2.89
C ASN A 32 6.64 5.83 4.37
N SER A 33 6.27 6.68 5.34
CA SER A 33 6.41 6.27 6.76
C SER A 33 5.16 5.59 7.32
N THR A 34 3.98 6.20 7.21
CA THR A 34 2.74 5.66 7.81
C THR A 34 2.15 4.49 7.03
N ASN A 35 2.19 4.53 5.69
CA ASN A 35 1.64 3.45 4.87
C ASN A 35 2.51 2.18 4.94
N ALA A 36 3.83 2.34 4.98
CA ALA A 36 4.77 1.23 5.05
C ALA A 36 4.59 0.37 6.31
N THR A 37 4.17 0.99 7.43
CA THR A 37 3.96 0.31 8.72
C THR A 37 2.97 -0.84 8.62
N HIS A 38 1.85 -0.63 7.91
CA HIS A 38 0.80 -1.64 7.80
C HIS A 38 1.01 -2.61 6.64
N THR A 39 1.72 -2.20 5.60
CA THR A 39 1.92 -3.01 4.40
C THR A 39 2.90 -4.17 4.60
N GLY A 40 2.65 -5.24 3.86
CA GLY A 40 3.46 -6.46 3.84
C GLY A 40 2.62 -7.72 4.04
N LYS A 41 3.31 -8.86 4.03
CA LYS A 41 2.73 -10.14 4.41
C LYS A 41 2.96 -10.37 5.91
N TRP A 42 1.89 -10.73 6.60
CA TRP A 42 1.86 -10.89 8.04
C TRP A 42 1.34 -12.28 8.38
N LYS A 43 2.17 -13.11 9.00
CA LYS A 43 1.69 -14.38 9.57
C LYS A 43 0.87 -14.06 10.80
N PHE A 44 -0.37 -14.52 10.87
CA PHE A 44 -1.24 -14.31 12.03
C PHE A 44 -1.47 -15.61 12.82
N GLU A 45 -1.74 -15.43 14.11
CA GLU A 45 -2.16 -16.47 15.03
C GLU A 45 -3.39 -16.00 15.82
N ALA A 46 -4.41 -16.86 15.87
CA ALA A 46 -5.70 -16.62 16.50
C ALA A 46 -6.06 -17.86 17.33
N PRO A 47 -5.52 -18.01 18.56
CA PRO A 47 -5.57 -19.26 19.31
C PRO A 47 -7.00 -19.68 19.73
N TYR A 48 -7.94 -18.73 19.74
CA TYR A 48 -9.33 -18.95 20.10
C TYR A 48 -10.26 -19.03 18.87
N ALA A 49 -9.71 -18.96 17.65
CA ALA A 49 -10.50 -19.16 16.45
C ALA A 49 -10.86 -20.64 16.26
N PRO A 50 -12.00 -20.93 15.60
CA PRO A 50 -12.36 -22.30 15.24
C PRO A 50 -11.26 -22.98 14.41
N GLU A 51 -11.27 -24.31 14.42
CA GLU A 51 -10.32 -25.12 13.67
C GLU A 51 -10.32 -24.74 12.18
N GLY A 52 -9.12 -24.59 11.61
CA GLY A 52 -8.95 -24.19 10.21
C GLY A 52 -8.81 -22.69 10.00
N PHE A 53 -9.12 -21.86 11.00
CA PHE A 53 -9.07 -20.39 10.93
C PHE A 53 -8.06 -19.76 11.90
N ASN A 54 -7.38 -20.58 12.69
CA ASN A 54 -6.50 -20.16 13.78
C ASN A 54 -5.12 -19.67 13.32
N THR A 55 -4.70 -19.96 12.10
CA THR A 55 -3.41 -19.51 11.55
C THR A 55 -3.48 -19.23 10.06
N GLY A 56 -2.61 -18.34 9.59
CA GLY A 56 -2.52 -18.03 8.18
C GLY A 56 -1.66 -16.80 7.90
N THR A 57 -1.86 -16.22 6.72
CA THR A 57 -1.19 -15.00 6.29
C THR A 57 -2.20 -13.93 5.90
N ILE A 58 -2.02 -12.72 6.40
CA ILE A 58 -2.70 -11.51 5.94
C ILE A 58 -1.72 -10.74 5.06
N ASP A 59 -2.06 -10.53 3.79
CA ASP A 59 -1.32 -9.67 2.86
C ASP A 59 -2.00 -8.30 2.81
N VAL A 60 -1.24 -7.24 3.11
CA VAL A 60 -1.68 -5.85 3.11
C VAL A 60 -0.88 -5.09 2.07
N LYS A 61 -1.56 -4.52 1.07
CA LYS A 61 -0.95 -3.69 0.03
C LYS A 61 -1.56 -2.30 0.06
N PHE A 62 -0.75 -1.33 -0.35
CA PHE A 62 -1.17 0.05 -0.53
C PHE A 62 -0.76 0.49 -1.95
N ALA A 63 -1.74 0.82 -2.77
CA ALA A 63 -1.55 1.28 -4.14
C ALA A 63 -2.69 2.24 -4.50
N GLU A 64 -2.41 3.24 -5.33
CA GLU A 64 -3.43 4.23 -5.77
C GLU A 64 -4.19 4.86 -4.58
N ASP A 65 -3.47 5.21 -3.51
CA ASP A 65 -4.01 5.76 -2.27
C ASP A 65 -5.07 4.90 -1.55
N LYS A 66 -5.09 3.59 -1.84
CA LYS A 66 -6.05 2.64 -1.27
C LYS A 66 -5.35 1.42 -0.68
N TYR A 67 -5.88 0.97 0.47
CA TYR A 67 -5.50 -0.32 1.04
C TYR A 67 -6.28 -1.46 0.38
N THR A 68 -5.58 -2.54 0.09
CA THR A 68 -6.17 -3.83 -0.28
C THR A 68 -5.63 -4.89 0.64
N THR A 69 -6.49 -5.77 1.15
CA THR A 69 -6.11 -6.85 2.06
C THR A 69 -6.59 -8.19 1.55
N SER A 70 -5.90 -9.26 1.94
CA SER A 70 -6.36 -10.63 1.71
C SER A 70 -5.88 -11.55 2.83
N ILE A 71 -6.69 -12.54 3.21
CA ILE A 71 -6.37 -13.55 4.22
C ILE A 71 -6.25 -14.90 3.55
N SER A 72 -5.15 -15.60 3.76
CA SER A 72 -4.98 -17.01 3.40
C SER A 72 -4.85 -17.85 4.66
N PHE A 73 -5.68 -18.90 4.80
CA PHE A 73 -5.60 -19.81 5.93
C PHE A 73 -4.68 -20.98 5.62
N THR A 74 -3.82 -21.35 6.57
CA THR A 74 -2.82 -22.41 6.36
C THR A 74 -3.48 -23.77 6.09
N THR A 75 -4.60 -24.06 6.74
CA THR A 75 -5.26 -25.38 6.66
C THR A 75 -6.02 -25.58 5.36
N SER A 76 -6.65 -24.55 4.83
CA SER A 76 -7.54 -24.66 3.66
C SER A 76 -6.90 -24.23 2.34
N GLY A 77 -5.85 -23.42 2.39
CA GLY A 77 -5.13 -22.92 1.21
C GLY A 77 -5.91 -21.91 0.35
N TYR A 78 -7.19 -21.64 0.64
CA TYR A 78 -7.94 -20.61 -0.06
C TYR A 78 -7.60 -19.22 0.48
N THR A 79 -7.82 -18.21 -0.36
CA THR A 79 -7.59 -16.80 -0.03
C THR A 79 -8.90 -16.03 -0.09
N LEU A 80 -9.21 -15.30 0.97
CA LEU A 80 -10.35 -14.39 1.05
C LEU A 80 -9.87 -12.96 0.83
N ALA A 81 -10.54 -12.23 -0.05
CA ALA A 81 -10.29 -10.80 -0.21
C ALA A 81 -10.91 -10.03 0.97
N GLY A 82 -10.18 -9.05 1.49
CA GLY A 82 -10.72 -8.12 2.46
C GLY A 82 -11.41 -6.94 1.77
N GLU A 83 -12.48 -6.47 2.38
CA GLU A 83 -13.28 -5.34 1.94
C GLU A 83 -13.13 -4.15 2.87
N LYS A 84 -13.44 -2.95 2.36
CA LYS A 84 -13.50 -1.69 3.14
C LYS A 84 -12.22 -1.41 3.95
N ALA A 85 -11.07 -1.84 3.44
CA ALA A 85 -9.79 -1.67 4.12
C ALA A 85 -9.44 -0.19 4.28
N LYS A 86 -9.14 0.22 5.51
CA LYS A 86 -8.81 1.61 5.86
C LYS A 86 -7.92 1.67 7.10
N VAL A 87 -7.13 2.73 7.21
CA VAL A 87 -6.34 3.03 8.41
C VAL A 87 -6.90 4.29 9.06
N GLU A 88 -7.29 4.18 10.33
CA GLU A 88 -7.74 5.29 11.15
C GLU A 88 -7.03 5.23 12.50
N LYS A 89 -6.43 6.35 12.94
CA LYS A 89 -5.73 6.44 14.24
C LYS A 89 -4.75 5.27 14.48
N ASP A 90 -3.94 4.94 13.46
CA ASP A 90 -2.94 3.86 13.49
C ASP A 90 -3.54 2.43 13.61
N THR A 91 -4.84 2.30 13.35
CA THR A 91 -5.52 1.00 13.31
C THR A 91 -5.94 0.71 11.88
N LEU A 92 -5.37 -0.35 11.30
CA LEU A 92 -5.86 -0.93 10.05
C LEU A 92 -7.13 -1.73 10.36
N SER A 93 -8.20 -1.45 9.64
CA SER A 93 -9.45 -2.21 9.72
C SER A 93 -9.89 -2.66 8.35
N PHE A 94 -10.46 -3.86 8.26
CA PHE A 94 -11.06 -4.40 7.04
C PHE A 94 -12.06 -5.50 7.39
N THR A 95 -12.99 -5.77 6.48
CA THR A 95 -14.01 -6.81 6.62
C THR A 95 -13.62 -8.02 5.78
N VAL A 96 -13.88 -9.23 6.27
CA VAL A 96 -13.72 -10.48 5.51
C VAL A 96 -14.94 -11.37 5.76
N PHE A 97 -15.37 -12.12 4.74
CA PHE A 97 -16.48 -13.06 4.86
C PHE A 97 -15.95 -14.49 4.99
N VAL A 98 -15.92 -15.00 6.21
CA VAL A 98 -15.48 -16.37 6.51
C VAL A 98 -16.72 -17.24 6.59
N GLU A 99 -16.85 -18.22 5.68
CA GLU A 99 -18.02 -19.12 5.60
C GLU A 99 -19.37 -18.37 5.57
N GLY A 100 -19.41 -17.22 4.89
CA GLY A 100 -20.60 -16.37 4.79
C GLY A 100 -20.86 -15.48 6.00
N GLN A 101 -20.03 -15.55 7.04
CA GLN A 101 -20.11 -14.71 8.23
C GLN A 101 -19.21 -13.48 8.09
N GLU A 102 -19.75 -12.32 8.43
CA GLU A 102 -18.97 -11.09 8.47
C GLU A 102 -18.02 -11.09 9.67
N VAL A 103 -16.72 -10.91 9.39
CA VAL A 103 -15.67 -10.75 10.40
C VAL A 103 -14.95 -9.44 10.14
N VAL A 104 -14.93 -8.55 11.14
CA VAL A 104 -14.21 -7.28 11.06
C VAL A 104 -12.89 -7.40 11.80
N VAL A 105 -11.79 -7.24 11.07
CA VAL A 105 -10.44 -7.34 11.61
C VAL A 105 -9.92 -5.95 11.94
N TYR A 106 -9.35 -5.78 13.13
CA TYR A 106 -8.67 -4.57 13.59
C TYR A 106 -7.24 -4.90 13.96
N LEU A 107 -6.28 -4.24 13.32
CA LEU A 107 -4.84 -4.47 13.53
C LEU A 107 -4.14 -3.17 13.90
N ARG A 108 -3.30 -3.23 14.93
CA ARG A 108 -2.46 -2.14 15.39
C ARG A 108 -0.99 -2.58 15.40
N PRO A 109 -0.08 -1.79 14.83
CA PRO A 109 1.35 -2.02 14.96
C PRO A 109 1.80 -1.91 16.42
N ASP A 110 2.50 -2.92 16.92
CA ASP A 110 3.25 -2.82 18.18
C ASP A 110 4.71 -2.46 17.91
N THR A 111 5.28 -3.06 16.86
CA THR A 111 6.64 -2.84 16.38
C THR A 111 6.67 -2.97 14.86
N GLU A 112 7.79 -2.63 14.21
CA GLU A 112 7.94 -2.78 12.75
C GLU A 112 7.71 -4.22 12.24
N LYS A 113 7.93 -5.23 13.10
CA LYS A 113 7.78 -6.65 12.77
C LYS A 113 6.59 -7.33 13.45
N LYS A 114 5.81 -6.63 14.28
CA LYS A 114 4.70 -7.21 15.04
C LYS A 114 3.47 -6.31 15.06
N MET A 115 2.30 -6.93 14.94
CA MET A 115 1.01 -6.30 15.19
C MET A 115 0.21 -7.12 16.19
N THR A 116 -0.61 -6.42 16.96
CA THR A 116 -1.71 -7.01 17.70
C THR A 116 -3.02 -6.61 17.08
N GLY A 117 -4.08 -7.37 17.35
CA GLY A 117 -5.37 -7.06 16.81
C GLY A 117 -6.47 -7.92 17.38
N LYS A 118 -7.64 -7.80 16.76
CA LYS A 118 -8.77 -8.67 17.02
C LYS A 118 -9.63 -8.84 15.77
N ALA A 119 -10.24 -10.01 15.64
CA ALA A 119 -11.33 -10.28 14.73
C ALA A 119 -12.64 -10.22 15.51
N VAL A 120 -13.57 -9.36 15.09
CA VAL A 120 -14.89 -9.20 15.71
C VAL A 120 -15.92 -9.84 14.80
N TYR A 121 -16.74 -10.73 15.36
CA TYR A 121 -17.81 -11.44 14.67
C TYR A 121 -19.03 -11.55 15.60
N PHE A 122 -20.11 -12.18 15.14
CA PHE A 122 -21.40 -12.15 15.84
C PHE A 122 -21.38 -12.78 17.25
N GLU A 123 -20.47 -13.71 17.55
CA GLU A 123 -20.39 -14.33 18.90
C GLU A 123 -19.41 -13.63 19.84
N GLY A 124 -18.61 -12.67 19.34
CA GLY A 124 -17.64 -11.95 20.16
C GLY A 124 -16.40 -11.51 19.40
N ASP A 125 -15.32 -11.28 20.13
CA ASP A 125 -14.02 -10.91 19.57
C ASP A 125 -12.92 -11.93 19.88
N ILE A 126 -12.09 -12.17 18.88
CA ILE A 126 -10.97 -13.11 18.92
C ILE A 126 -9.68 -12.30 18.83
N PRO A 127 -8.81 -12.32 19.86
CA PRO A 127 -7.53 -11.64 19.78
C PRO A 127 -6.62 -12.29 18.73
N LEU A 128 -5.86 -11.44 18.03
CA LEU A 128 -4.92 -11.81 16.98
C LEU A 128 -3.53 -11.29 17.32
N THR A 129 -2.51 -12.09 17.04
CA THR A 129 -1.12 -11.63 16.96
C THR A 129 -0.60 -11.84 15.55
N LEU A 130 0.24 -10.93 15.08
CA LEU A 130 0.82 -11.02 13.74
C LEU A 130 2.31 -10.72 13.77
N THR A 131 3.05 -11.46 12.96
CA THR A 131 4.49 -11.25 12.73
C THR A 131 4.75 -11.04 11.25
N LYS A 132 5.53 -10.01 10.91
CA LYS A 132 5.89 -9.68 9.52
C LYS A 132 6.70 -10.83 8.93
N GLN A 133 6.30 -11.30 7.75
CA GLN A 133 7.07 -12.26 6.98
C GLN A 133 8.17 -11.50 6.24
N GLU A 134 9.42 -11.90 6.45
CA GLU A 134 10.54 -11.36 5.67
C GLU A 134 10.35 -11.77 4.20
N ALA A 135 10.62 -10.84 3.28
CA ALA A 135 10.64 -11.18 1.87
C ALA A 135 11.75 -12.21 1.66
N ALA A 136 11.42 -13.35 1.03
CA ALA A 136 12.45 -14.27 0.56
C ALA A 136 13.27 -13.51 -0.50
N ASN A 137 14.51 -13.18 -0.16
CA ASN A 137 15.50 -12.64 -1.09
C ASN A 137 16.00 -13.72 -2.04
#